data_AF-A0AAV0CDM2-F1
#
_entry.id   AF-A0AAV0CDM2-F1
#
_cell.length_a   1.000
_cell.length_b   1.000
_cell.length_c   1.000
_cell.angle_alpha   90.00
_cell.angle_beta   90.00
_cell.angle_gamma   90.00
#
_symmetry.space_group_name_H-M   'P 1'
#
loop_
_entity.id
_entity.type
_entity.pdbx_description
1 polymer ?
#
loop_
_entity_poly.entity_id
_entity_poly.type
_entity_poly.pdbx_seq_one_letter_code
_entity_poly.pdbx_strand_id
1 'polypeptide(L)'
;MRGVYYFHSMEEICAHQVGMVDSTDLWHARLGHPSASVVRKVSSFINYVPSSQLENKACDACLCAKQTRAAFDLNSARAIECFEMIHCDIWGPYQYSSSCGARYFLTIVDDHSRAVWIHLLLNKGEVGTILKHFFAMTKRQFNKEVRVVRSDNGKEFIALKNYFNEHGIVFQTSCVYTPQQNGRVERKHRHILEVARALRFHANLPIHFWGECVLAVGYLINRLPCRLLNYKSPYEILYSKMPCYTNLRVFGCMCYAHDKNVLGDKFAP
;
A
#
# COMPACT_ATOMS: atom_id res chain seq x y z
N MET A 1 -50.93 -3.55 30.50
CA MET A 1 -51.08 -2.62 29.35
C MET A 1 -50.80 -3.42 28.07
N ARG A 2 -51.86 -3.95 27.45
CA ARG A 2 -51.81 -4.76 26.21
C ARG A 2 -52.22 -3.85 25.06
N GLY A 3 -51.28 -3.45 24.22
CA GLY A 3 -51.55 -2.68 23.01
C GLY A 3 -52.14 -3.59 21.93
N VAL A 4 -53.47 -3.61 21.82
CA VAL A 4 -54.17 -4.27 20.71
C VAL A 4 -54.39 -3.18 19.65
N TYR A 5 -53.78 -3.36 18.48
CA TYR A 5 -54.00 -2.47 17.34
C TYR A 5 -55.29 -2.90 16.62
N TYR A 6 -56.25 -1.99 16.53
CA TYR A 6 -57.49 -2.21 15.78
C TYR A 6 -57.23 -1.94 14.29
N PHE A 7 -57.31 -2.96 13.45
CA PHE A 7 -57.37 -2.79 12.00
C PHE A 7 -58.71 -2.15 11.64
N HIS A 8 -58.69 -0.88 11.21
CA HIS A 8 -59.85 -0.28 10.55
C HIS A 8 -59.97 -0.91 9.15
N SER A 9 -61.19 -1.26 8.75
CA SER A 9 -61.48 -1.76 7.41
C SER A 9 -60.92 -0.78 6.38
N MET A 10 -60.07 -1.28 5.47
CA MET A 10 -59.59 -0.48 4.35
C MET A 10 -60.79 -0.05 3.50
N GLU A 11 -60.92 1.25 3.25
CA GLU A 11 -61.81 1.75 2.21
C GLU A 11 -61.35 1.18 0.87
N GLU A 12 -62.25 0.54 0.12
CA GLU A 12 -61.98 0.11 -1.25
C GLU A 12 -61.87 1.35 -2.15
N ILE A 13 -60.64 1.79 -2.40
CA ILE A 13 -60.36 2.84 -3.38
C ILE A 13 -60.26 2.18 -4.75
N CYS A 14 -61.29 2.37 -5.59
CA CYS A 14 -61.21 2.03 -7.01
C CYS A 14 -60.29 3.02 -7.73
N ALA A 15 -59.06 2.62 -8.05
CA ALA A 15 -58.19 3.39 -8.93
C ALA A 15 -58.51 3.07 -10.39
N HIS A 16 -58.89 4.09 -11.17
CA HIS A 16 -59.02 3.94 -12.62
C HIS A 16 -57.63 3.74 -13.24
N GLN A 17 -57.39 2.57 -13.81
CA GLN A 17 -56.15 2.25 -14.51
C GLN A 17 -56.27 2.72 -15.97
N VAL A 18 -55.56 3.79 -16.31
CA VAL A 18 -55.41 4.20 -17.71
C VAL A 18 -54.52 3.17 -18.40
N GLY A 19 -55.07 2.46 -19.39
CA GLY A 19 -54.34 1.51 -20.22
C GLY A 19 -53.37 2.23 -21.16
N MET A 20 -52.27 2.76 -20.62
CA MET A 20 -51.09 3.06 -21.43
C MET A 20 -50.18 1.83 -21.46
N VAL A 21 -49.60 1.57 -22.62
CA VAL A 21 -48.62 0.49 -22.81
C VAL A 21 -47.48 0.71 -21.80
N ASP A 22 -47.43 -0.12 -20.75
CA ASP A 22 -46.44 -0.01 -19.67
C ASP A 22 -45.03 -0.06 -20.27
N SER A 23 -44.21 0.98 -20.12
CA SER A 23 -42.86 0.99 -20.69
C SER A 23 -41.90 0.10 -19.89
N THR A 24 -40.79 -0.32 -20.53
CA THR A 24 -39.74 -1.09 -19.84
C THR A 24 -39.15 -0.31 -18.66
N ASP A 25 -39.08 1.02 -18.76
CA ASP A 25 -38.61 1.91 -17.69
C ASP A 25 -39.53 1.88 -16.46
N LEU A 26 -40.84 1.79 -16.68
CA LEU A 26 -41.82 1.70 -15.60
C LEU A 26 -41.67 0.37 -14.83
N TRP A 27 -41.48 -0.75 -15.54
CA TRP A 27 -41.22 -2.04 -14.90
C TRP A 27 -39.84 -2.12 -14.24
N HIS A 28 -38.81 -1.49 -14.83
CA HIS A 28 -37.52 -1.32 -14.18
C HIS A 28 -37.67 -0.62 -12.82
N ALA A 29 -38.47 0.45 -12.73
CA ALA A 29 -38.76 1.13 -11.47
C ALA A 29 -39.60 0.26 -10.51
N ARG A 30 -40.71 -0.34 -10.98
CA ARG A 30 -41.61 -1.20 -10.18
C ARG A 30 -40.89 -2.40 -9.56
N LEU A 31 -39.94 -2.99 -10.27
CA LEU A 31 -39.21 -4.19 -9.83
C LEU A 31 -37.96 -3.87 -9.00
N GLY A 32 -37.73 -2.61 -8.63
CA GLY A 32 -36.60 -2.21 -7.78
C GLY A 32 -35.28 -2.06 -8.53
N HIS A 33 -35.31 -1.48 -9.73
CA HIS A 33 -34.14 -1.18 -10.55
C HIS A 33 -33.19 -2.35 -10.93
N PRO A 34 -33.72 -3.55 -11.27
CA PRO A 34 -32.89 -4.66 -11.69
C PRO A 34 -32.29 -4.40 -13.09
N SER A 35 -31.25 -5.16 -13.44
CA SER A 35 -30.61 -5.04 -14.77
C SER A 35 -31.62 -5.23 -15.92
N ALA A 36 -31.39 -4.59 -17.06
CA ALA A 36 -32.27 -4.72 -18.24
C ALA A 36 -32.43 -6.18 -18.70
N SER A 37 -31.43 -7.04 -18.47
CA SER A 37 -31.52 -8.49 -18.70
C SER A 37 -32.52 -9.19 -17.78
N VAL A 38 -32.61 -8.78 -16.51
CA VAL A 38 -33.57 -9.33 -15.55
C VAL A 38 -34.98 -8.83 -15.85
N VAL A 39 -35.14 -7.54 -16.15
CA VAL A 39 -36.45 -6.98 -16.56
C VAL A 39 -36.99 -7.71 -17.79
N ARG A 40 -36.15 -8.01 -18.80
CA ARG A 40 -36.54 -8.78 -19.99
C ARG A 40 -36.98 -10.22 -19.70
N LYS A 41 -36.31 -10.88 -18.75
CA LYS A 41 -36.72 -12.24 -18.32
C LYS A 41 -38.04 -12.21 -17.57
N VAL A 42 -38.27 -11.16 -16.79
CA VAL A 42 -39.53 -11.00 -16.06
C VAL A 42 -40.65 -10.65 -17.04
N SER A 43 -40.42 -9.80 -18.04
CA SER A 43 -41.44 -9.42 -19.03
C SER A 43 -41.98 -10.61 -19.84
N SER A 44 -41.16 -11.65 -20.09
CA SER A 44 -41.65 -12.88 -20.74
C SER A 44 -42.67 -13.67 -19.92
N PHE A 45 -42.72 -13.49 -18.59
CA PHE A 45 -43.72 -14.13 -17.74
C PHE A 45 -45.01 -13.31 -17.60
N ILE A 46 -44.99 -12.01 -17.95
CA ILE A 46 -46.09 -11.07 -17.70
C ILE A 46 -46.88 -10.77 -18.99
N ASN A 47 -46.80 -11.64 -20.01
CA ASN A 47 -47.49 -11.47 -21.31
C ASN A 47 -47.34 -10.06 -21.92
N TYR A 48 -46.17 -9.45 -21.76
CA TYR A 48 -45.85 -8.15 -22.35
C TYR A 48 -44.92 -8.33 -23.55
N VAL A 49 -45.33 -7.77 -24.70
CA VAL A 49 -44.51 -7.71 -25.92
C VAL A 49 -43.51 -6.55 -25.78
N PRO A 50 -42.18 -6.77 -25.82
CA PRO A 50 -41.24 -5.66 -25.75
C PRO A 50 -41.32 -4.87 -27.05
N SER A 51 -41.72 -3.60 -26.96
CA SER A 51 -41.52 -2.64 -28.03
C SER A 51 -40.02 -2.51 -28.31
N SER A 52 -39.68 -2.64 -29.59
CA SER A 52 -38.36 -2.82 -30.20
C SER A 52 -37.43 -1.60 -30.14
N GLN A 53 -37.56 -0.73 -29.13
CA GLN A 53 -36.71 0.46 -28.95
C GLN A 53 -36.03 0.42 -27.57
N LEU A 54 -35.05 -0.47 -27.44
CA LEU A 54 -34.20 -0.58 -26.26
C LEU A 54 -32.98 0.32 -26.41
N GLU A 55 -33.19 1.63 -26.37
CA GLU A 55 -32.12 2.53 -25.95
C GLU A 55 -31.90 2.29 -24.45
N ASN A 56 -30.67 1.95 -24.06
CA ASN A 56 -30.22 2.00 -22.67
C ASN A 56 -30.36 3.45 -22.16
N LYS A 57 -31.57 3.87 -21.80
CA LYS A 57 -31.75 5.11 -21.08
C LYS A 57 -31.12 4.92 -19.71
N ALA A 58 -30.11 5.72 -19.43
CA ALA A 58 -29.40 5.68 -18.17
C ALA A 58 -30.39 6.11 -17.07
N CYS A 59 -30.77 5.19 -16.19
CA CYS A 59 -31.65 5.50 -15.08
C CYS A 59 -30.87 6.25 -14.01
N ASP A 60 -31.27 7.48 -13.69
CA ASP A 60 -30.60 8.34 -12.70
C ASP A 60 -30.49 7.66 -11.33
N ALA A 61 -31.54 6.98 -10.87
CA ALA A 61 -31.50 6.25 -9.60
C ALA A 61 -30.48 5.11 -9.61
N CYS A 62 -30.38 4.37 -10.72
CA CYS A 62 -29.33 3.35 -10.91
C CYS A 62 -27.95 3.96 -10.97
N LEU A 63 -27.77 5.07 -11.68
CA LEU A 63 -26.50 5.78 -11.77
C LEU A 63 -26.07 6.24 -10.38
N CYS A 64 -26.92 6.96 -9.64
CA CYS A 64 -26.63 7.40 -8.28
C CYS A 64 -26.30 6.24 -7.33
N ALA A 65 -27.03 5.12 -7.42
CA ALA A 65 -26.80 3.96 -6.55
C ALA A 65 -25.57 3.11 -6.94
N LYS A 66 -25.24 3.03 -8.23
CA LYS A 66 -24.17 2.17 -8.79
C LYS A 66 -22.95 2.95 -9.25
N GLN A 67 -22.93 4.26 -9.07
CA GLN A 67 -21.77 5.10 -9.33
C GLN A 67 -20.66 4.67 -8.37
N THR A 68 -19.75 3.86 -8.90
CA THR A 68 -18.47 3.62 -8.25
C THR A 68 -17.57 4.83 -8.51
N ARG A 69 -16.73 5.18 -7.53
CA ARG A 69 -15.72 6.22 -7.75
C ARG A 69 -14.96 5.90 -9.05
N ALA A 70 -14.83 6.89 -9.93
CA ALA A 70 -14.02 6.75 -11.13
C ALA A 70 -12.65 6.17 -10.76
N ALA A 71 -12.12 5.30 -11.62
CA ALA A 71 -10.74 4.87 -11.51
C ALA A 71 -9.87 6.13 -11.55
N PHE A 72 -9.13 6.39 -10.47
CA PHE A 72 -8.20 7.51 -10.44
C PHE A 72 -7.07 7.22 -11.44
N ASP A 73 -6.81 8.18 -12.34
CA ASP A 73 -5.60 8.18 -13.15
C ASP A 73 -4.40 8.23 -12.21
N LEU A 74 -3.69 7.10 -12.09
CA LEU A 74 -2.43 6.99 -11.35
C LEU A 74 -1.27 7.61 -12.14
N ASN A 75 -1.49 8.74 -12.81
CA ASN A 75 -0.42 9.54 -13.40
C ASN A 75 0.22 10.43 -12.32
N SER A 76 0.64 9.84 -11.19
CA SER A 76 1.76 10.47 -10.47
C SER A 76 2.97 10.24 -11.36
N ALA A 77 3.42 11.27 -12.06
CA ALA A 77 4.61 11.19 -12.90
C ALA A 77 5.72 10.48 -12.11
N ARG A 78 6.16 9.32 -12.61
CA ARG A 78 7.24 8.54 -12.03
C ARG A 78 8.52 9.35 -12.14
N ALA A 79 9.37 9.30 -11.12
CA ALA A 79 10.71 9.87 -11.21
C ALA A 79 11.45 9.32 -12.44
N ILE A 80 12.11 10.22 -13.17
CA ILE A 80 12.86 9.89 -14.38
C ILE A 80 14.25 9.35 -14.00
N GLU A 81 14.82 9.87 -12.91
CA GLU A 81 16.13 9.46 -12.41
C GLU A 81 16.11 9.00 -10.96
N CYS A 82 17.10 8.16 -10.58
CA CYS A 82 17.36 7.81 -9.18
C CYS A 82 17.56 9.05 -8.32
N PHE A 83 16.98 9.01 -7.11
CA PHE A 83 17.02 10.04 -6.07
C PHE A 83 16.28 11.34 -6.41
N GLU A 84 15.60 11.45 -7.55
CA GLU A 84 14.76 12.61 -7.83
C GLU A 84 13.62 12.74 -6.79
N MET A 85 12.99 11.61 -6.45
CA MET A 85 11.95 11.53 -5.44
C MET A 85 12.13 10.30 -4.57
N ILE A 86 12.09 10.49 -3.25
CA ILE A 86 12.05 9.40 -2.28
C ILE A 86 10.74 9.40 -1.50
N HIS A 87 10.26 8.21 -1.15
CA HIS A 87 9.12 7.99 -0.27
C HIS A 87 9.62 7.48 1.08
N CYS A 88 9.22 8.15 2.16
CA CYS A 88 9.60 7.80 3.52
C CYS A 88 8.38 7.40 4.31
N ASP A 89 8.46 6.28 5.03
CA ASP A 89 7.41 5.88 5.97
C ASP A 89 7.95 5.07 7.14
N ILE A 90 7.26 5.12 8.27
CA ILE A 90 7.66 4.50 9.53
C ILE A 90 6.65 3.46 9.95
N TRP A 91 7.14 2.27 10.24
CA TRP A 91 6.36 1.24 10.87
C TRP A 91 6.66 1.15 12.38
N GLY A 92 5.62 1.01 13.19
CA GLY A 92 5.70 0.79 14.63
C GLY A 92 4.82 1.75 15.46
N PRO A 93 4.89 1.69 16.80
CA PRO A 93 5.81 0.86 17.58
C PRO A 93 5.44 -0.63 17.51
N TYR A 94 6.46 -1.48 17.58
CA TYR A 94 6.26 -2.89 17.86
C TYR A 94 6.25 -3.17 19.37
N GLN A 95 5.51 -4.20 19.76
CA GLN A 95 5.38 -4.60 21.16
C GLN A 95 6.72 -5.06 21.76
N TYR A 96 7.50 -5.83 21.00
CA TYR A 96 8.79 -6.36 21.44
C TYR A 96 9.94 -5.53 20.85
N SER A 97 10.90 -5.14 21.69
CA SER A 97 12.13 -4.53 21.20
C SER A 97 12.95 -5.54 20.40
N SER A 98 13.66 -5.06 19.37
CA SER A 98 14.63 -5.87 18.65
C SER A 98 15.87 -6.14 19.51
N SER A 99 16.82 -6.93 19.00
CA SER A 99 18.07 -7.26 19.70
C SER A 99 18.89 -6.00 20.03
N CYS A 100 18.81 -4.97 19.17
CA CYS A 100 19.44 -3.67 19.37
C CYS A 100 18.54 -2.66 20.10
N GLY A 101 17.40 -3.08 20.65
CA GLY A 101 16.47 -2.24 21.39
C GLY A 101 15.44 -1.49 20.52
N ALA A 102 15.54 -1.56 19.19
CA ALA A 102 14.66 -0.82 18.29
C ALA A 102 13.20 -1.23 18.44
N ARG A 103 12.30 -0.26 18.27
CA ARG A 103 10.83 -0.45 18.33
C ARG A 103 10.11 -0.04 17.05
N TYR A 104 10.81 0.62 16.13
CA TYR A 104 10.29 1.06 14.85
C TYR A 104 11.28 0.71 13.76
N PHE A 105 10.85 0.82 12.50
CA PHE A 105 11.78 0.96 11.39
C PHE A 105 11.28 2.01 10.40
N LEU A 106 12.22 2.81 9.89
CA LEU A 106 12.01 3.72 8.78
C LEU A 106 12.30 2.98 7.48
N THR A 107 11.41 3.12 6.50
CA THR A 107 11.66 2.75 5.11
C THR A 107 11.87 4.02 4.28
N ILE A 108 12.92 4.04 3.48
CA ILE A 108 13.17 5.04 2.45
C ILE A 108 13.16 4.31 1.13
N VAL A 109 12.30 4.73 0.20
CA VAL A 109 12.11 4.08 -1.09
C VAL A 109 12.35 5.09 -2.21
N ASP A 110 13.31 4.82 -3.07
CA ASP A 110 13.51 5.62 -4.28
C ASP A 110 12.40 5.37 -5.30
N ASP A 111 11.81 6.43 -5.87
CA ASP A 111 10.68 6.28 -6.79
C ASP A 111 11.10 5.71 -8.15
N HIS A 112 12.31 6.00 -8.61
CA HIS A 112 12.75 5.52 -9.91
C HIS A 112 13.16 4.04 -9.86
N SER A 113 14.22 3.75 -9.10
CA SER A 113 14.84 2.42 -8.95
C SER A 113 14.04 1.47 -8.08
N ARG A 114 13.11 1.98 -7.26
CA ARG A 114 12.38 1.19 -6.23
C ARG A 114 13.31 0.57 -5.19
N ALA A 115 14.56 1.03 -5.10
CA ALA A 115 15.48 0.63 -4.06
C ALA A 115 14.96 1.04 -2.69
N VAL A 116 15.12 0.15 -1.72
CA VAL A 116 14.61 0.30 -0.35
C VAL A 116 15.77 0.32 0.62
N TRP A 117 15.83 1.36 1.45
CA TRP A 117 16.68 1.41 2.63
C TRP A 117 15.80 1.25 3.86
N ILE A 118 16.23 0.41 4.79
CA ILE A 118 15.52 0.18 6.05
C ILE A 118 16.46 0.52 7.21
N HIS A 119 15.98 1.35 8.13
CA HIS A 119 16.71 1.75 9.33
C HIS A 119 15.88 1.40 10.56
N LEU A 120 16.45 0.62 11.47
CA LEU A 120 15.82 0.34 12.76
C LEU A 120 15.92 1.59 13.65
N LEU A 121 14.86 1.90 14.39
CA LEU A 121 14.80 3.08 15.28
C LEU A 121 14.40 2.67 16.70
N LEU A 122 15.09 3.21 17.69
CA LEU A 122 14.68 3.19 19.10
C LEU A 122 13.46 4.09 19.30
N ASN A 123 13.46 5.27 18.65
CA ASN A 123 12.36 6.22 18.70
C ASN A 123 12.23 7.02 17.39
N LYS A 124 11.06 7.64 17.18
CA LYS A 124 10.76 8.43 15.97
C LYS A 124 11.62 9.70 15.82
N GLY A 125 12.28 10.17 16.88
CA GLY A 125 13.14 11.36 16.85
C GLY A 125 14.43 11.16 16.02
N GLU A 126 14.85 9.91 15.80
CA GLU A 126 16.06 9.59 15.05
C GLU A 126 15.93 9.82 13.53
N VAL A 127 14.70 9.96 13.03
CA VAL A 127 14.37 10.09 11.60
C VAL A 127 15.09 11.27 10.96
N GLY A 128 15.14 12.41 11.66
CA GLY A 128 15.81 13.61 11.15
C GLY A 128 17.30 13.38 10.91
N THR A 129 17.99 12.75 11.86
CA THR A 129 19.41 12.44 11.74
C THR A 129 19.66 11.43 10.62
N ILE A 130 18.84 10.39 10.53
CA ILE A 130 18.96 9.34 9.51
C ILE A 130 18.74 9.91 8.11
N LEU A 131 17.72 10.77 7.90
CA LEU A 131 17.47 11.40 6.60
C LEU A 131 18.62 12.32 6.18
N LYS A 132 19.20 13.09 7.11
CA LYS A 132 20.38 13.92 6.83
C LYS A 132 21.58 13.07 6.39
N HIS A 133 21.85 11.98 7.10
CA HIS A 133 22.90 11.03 6.71
C HIS A 133 22.61 10.38 5.35
N PHE A 134 21.34 10.06 5.09
CA PHE A 134 20.91 9.52 3.80
C PHE A 134 21.19 10.51 2.66
N PHE A 135 20.79 11.78 2.77
CA PHE A 135 21.07 12.79 1.75
C PHE A 135 22.57 13.01 1.51
N ALA A 136 23.37 13.02 2.58
CA ALA A 136 24.83 13.10 2.45
C ALA A 136 25.40 11.88 1.70
N MET A 137 24.87 10.68 1.99
CA MET A 137 25.24 9.44 1.31
C MET A 137 24.86 9.48 -0.17
N THR A 138 23.64 9.89 -0.53
CA THR A 138 23.23 9.96 -1.94
C THR A 138 24.10 10.94 -2.73
N LYS A 139 24.38 12.10 -2.15
CA LYS A 139 25.25 13.12 -2.74
C LYS A 139 26.66 12.57 -2.96
N ARG A 140 27.25 11.91 -1.97
CA ARG A 140 28.63 11.45 -2.05
C ARG A 140 28.82 10.19 -2.91
N GLN A 141 27.93 9.21 -2.78
CA GLN A 141 28.10 7.90 -3.41
C GLN A 141 27.53 7.84 -4.82
N PHE A 142 26.50 8.63 -5.11
CA PHE A 142 25.81 8.59 -6.40
C PHE A 142 25.91 9.90 -7.18
N ASN A 143 26.52 10.94 -6.61
CA ASN A 143 26.53 12.29 -7.18
C ASN A 143 25.09 12.78 -7.50
N LYS A 144 24.14 12.45 -6.62
CA LYS A 144 22.73 12.80 -6.77
C LYS A 144 22.20 13.42 -5.47
N GLU A 145 21.58 14.58 -5.61
CA GLU A 145 20.89 15.27 -4.52
C GLU A 145 19.40 14.95 -4.58
N VAL A 146 18.82 14.65 -3.42
CA VAL A 146 17.39 14.36 -3.33
C VAL A 146 16.60 15.65 -3.55
N ARG A 147 15.69 15.64 -4.53
CA ARG A 147 14.89 16.84 -4.87
C ARG A 147 13.54 16.86 -4.17
N VAL A 148 12.89 15.70 -4.07
CA VAL A 148 11.56 15.58 -3.49
C VAL A 148 11.54 14.51 -2.41
N VAL A 149 11.04 14.85 -1.23
CA VAL A 149 10.75 13.91 -0.15
C VAL A 149 9.25 13.82 0.00
N ARG A 150 8.70 12.61 -0.13
CA ARG A 150 7.29 12.33 0.12
C ARG A 150 7.14 11.48 1.38
N SER A 151 6.30 11.90 2.32
CA SER A 151 5.95 11.11 3.50
C SER A 151 4.48 11.29 3.87
N ASP A 152 4.03 10.59 4.89
CA ASP A 152 2.77 10.91 5.58
C ASP A 152 2.89 12.22 6.38
N ASN A 153 1.81 12.59 7.07
CA ASN A 153 1.78 13.75 7.96
C ASN A 153 2.37 13.45 9.35
N GLY A 154 3.34 12.52 9.44
CA GLY A 154 4.06 12.22 10.67
C GLY A 154 4.78 13.44 11.22
N LYS A 155 4.69 13.66 12.54
CA LYS A 155 5.30 14.82 13.23
C LYS A 155 6.81 14.86 13.04
N GLU A 156 7.43 13.68 12.99
CA GLU A 156 8.84 13.45 12.71
C GLU A 156 9.30 14.04 11.36
N PHE A 157 8.45 14.01 10.33
CA PHE A 157 8.75 14.56 9.01
C PHE A 157 8.40 16.04 8.93
N ILE A 158 7.28 16.44 9.55
CA ILE A 158 6.87 17.85 9.62
C ILE A 158 7.93 18.70 10.33
N ALA A 159 8.57 18.17 11.39
CA ALA A 159 9.65 18.84 12.09
C ALA A 159 10.88 19.13 11.20
N LEU A 160 11.04 18.43 10.07
CA LEU A 160 12.14 18.64 9.11
C LEU A 160 11.81 19.63 8.00
N LYS A 161 10.60 20.22 8.00
CA LYS A 161 10.17 21.14 6.94
C LYS A 161 11.12 22.34 6.74
N ASN A 162 11.64 22.91 7.83
CA ASN A 162 12.61 24.01 7.75
C ASN A 162 13.93 23.55 7.10
N TYR A 163 14.44 22.38 7.51
CA TYR A 163 15.62 21.79 6.91
C TYR A 163 15.44 21.52 5.41
N PHE A 164 14.28 20.99 5.01
CA PHE A 164 13.97 20.76 3.60
C PHE A 164 13.97 22.08 2.81
N ASN A 165 13.31 23.12 3.32
CA ASN A 165 13.28 24.44 2.68
C ASN A 165 14.68 25.05 2.55
N GLU A 166 15.51 24.98 3.60
CA GLU A 166 16.90 25.48 3.59
C GLU A 166 17.77 24.80 2.53
N HIS A 167 17.51 23.52 2.23
CA HIS A 167 18.28 22.73 1.27
C HIS A 167 17.60 22.63 -0.10
N GLY A 168 16.51 23.38 -0.34
CA GLY A 168 15.77 23.36 -1.61
C GLY A 168 15.05 22.04 -1.90
N ILE A 169 14.83 21.21 -0.89
CA ILE A 169 14.12 19.93 -1.01
C ILE A 169 12.62 20.19 -0.93
N VAL A 170 11.88 19.74 -1.95
CA VAL A 170 10.42 19.84 -1.97
C VAL A 170 9.83 18.75 -1.07
N PHE A 171 9.20 19.17 0.02
CA PHE A 171 8.48 18.25 0.91
C PHE A 171 7.02 18.09 0.48
N GLN A 172 6.61 16.86 0.20
CA GLN A 172 5.25 16.50 -0.18
C GLN A 172 4.64 15.60 0.88
N THR A 173 3.49 15.98 1.41
CA THR A 173 2.71 15.14 2.29
C THR A 173 1.64 14.42 1.50
N SER A 174 1.47 13.12 1.72
CA SER A 174 0.30 12.40 1.22
C SER A 174 -0.99 13.06 1.70
N CYS A 175 -1.98 13.17 0.82
CA CYS A 175 -3.29 13.68 1.19
C CYS A 175 -3.91 12.77 2.25
N VAL A 176 -4.26 13.36 3.40
CA VAL A 176 -5.03 12.68 4.43
C VAL A 176 -6.31 12.13 3.78
N TYR A 177 -6.70 10.90 4.12
CA TYR A 177 -7.88 10.23 3.58
C TYR A 177 -7.81 9.83 2.10
N THR A 178 -6.63 9.45 1.59
CA THR A 178 -6.51 8.72 0.32
C THR A 178 -6.25 7.22 0.58
N PRO A 179 -7.30 6.37 0.64
CA PRO A 179 -7.16 4.94 0.95
C PRO A 179 -6.16 4.21 0.06
N GLN A 180 -5.98 4.66 -1.19
CA GLN A 180 -5.09 4.04 -2.15
C GLN A 180 -3.61 4.35 -1.87
N GLN A 181 -3.26 5.55 -1.42
CA GLN A 181 -1.87 5.89 -1.04
C GLN A 181 -1.50 5.16 0.25
N ASN A 182 -2.37 5.23 1.26
CA ASN A 182 -2.22 4.45 2.49
C ASN A 182 -2.15 2.95 2.18
N GLY A 183 -3.01 2.45 1.28
CA GLY A 183 -3.00 1.05 0.87
C GLY A 183 -1.75 0.61 0.11
N ARG A 184 -1.00 1.49 -0.56
CA ARG A 184 0.31 1.16 -1.15
C ARG A 184 1.37 0.96 -0.06
N VAL A 185 1.40 1.90 0.87
CA VAL A 185 2.30 1.93 2.01
C VAL A 185 2.07 0.72 2.92
N GLU A 186 0.83 0.47 3.31
CA GLU A 186 0.42 -0.69 4.12
C GLU A 186 0.78 -2.01 3.44
N ARG A 187 0.58 -2.13 2.12
CA ARG A 187 0.97 -3.34 1.38
C ARG A 187 2.47 -3.57 1.39
N LYS A 188 3.28 -2.51 1.28
CA LYS A 188 4.75 -2.63 1.32
C LYS A 188 5.22 -3.08 2.70
N HIS A 189 4.70 -2.48 3.77
CA HIS A 189 5.00 -2.90 5.14
C HIS A 189 4.53 -4.33 5.43
N ARG A 190 3.32 -4.69 5.00
CA ARG A 190 2.81 -6.05 5.11
C ARG A 190 3.74 -7.07 4.44
N HIS A 191 4.16 -6.79 3.22
CA HIS A 191 5.10 -7.66 2.51
C HIS A 191 6.44 -7.81 3.25
N ILE A 192 7.02 -6.69 3.72
CA ILE A 192 8.29 -6.73 4.49
C ILE A 192 8.13 -7.61 5.73
N LEU A 193 7.04 -7.44 6.48
CA LEU A 193 6.78 -8.18 7.71
C LEU A 193 6.47 -9.66 7.47
N GLU A 194 5.74 -9.99 6.41
CA GLU A 194 5.46 -11.38 6.03
C GLU A 194 6.75 -12.14 5.71
N VAL A 195 7.63 -11.55 4.90
CA VAL A 195 8.94 -12.18 4.58
C VAL A 195 9.83 -12.22 5.83
N ALA A 196 9.87 -11.16 6.63
CA ALA A 196 10.67 -11.14 7.86
C ALA A 196 10.22 -12.23 8.85
N ARG A 197 8.90 -12.45 8.98
CA ARG A 197 8.34 -13.54 9.78
C ARG A 197 8.72 -14.91 9.22
N ALA A 198 8.67 -15.09 7.91
CA ALA A 198 9.08 -16.33 7.27
C ALA A 198 10.57 -16.64 7.52
N LEU A 199 11.44 -15.65 7.37
CA LEU A 199 12.87 -15.78 7.69
C LEU A 199 13.10 -16.16 9.16
N ARG A 200 12.40 -15.49 10.08
CA ARG A 200 12.50 -15.77 11.52
C ARG A 200 12.07 -17.20 11.85
N PHE A 201 10.94 -17.65 11.30
CA PHE A 201 10.43 -19.00 11.53
C PHE A 201 11.36 -20.06 10.95
N HIS A 202 11.87 -19.85 9.74
CA HIS A 202 12.81 -20.77 9.11
C HIS A 202 14.11 -20.91 9.93
N ALA A 203 14.62 -19.79 10.44
CA ALA A 203 15.83 -19.76 11.26
C ALA A 203 15.60 -20.17 12.74
N ASN A 204 14.36 -20.43 13.13
CA ASN A 204 13.95 -20.68 14.53
C ASN A 204 14.48 -19.62 15.52
N LEU A 205 14.51 -18.34 15.10
CA LEU A 205 15.05 -17.27 15.93
C LEU A 205 14.01 -16.71 16.91
N PRO A 206 14.42 -16.35 18.14
CA PRO A 206 13.58 -15.60 19.07
C PRO A 206 12.99 -14.31 18.48
N ILE A 207 11.87 -13.84 19.05
CA ILE A 207 11.16 -12.66 18.53
C ILE A 207 12.01 -11.38 18.51
N HIS A 208 12.96 -11.23 19.43
CA HIS A 208 13.84 -10.05 19.47
C HIS A 208 14.74 -9.93 18.23
N PHE A 209 14.93 -10.97 17.43
CA PHE A 209 15.65 -10.88 16.14
C PHE A 209 14.81 -10.31 14.98
N TRP A 210 13.61 -9.78 15.25
CA TRP A 210 12.74 -9.26 14.20
C TRP A 210 13.41 -8.12 13.40
N GLY A 211 14.26 -7.32 14.04
CA GLY A 211 14.96 -6.21 13.41
C GLY A 211 15.93 -6.68 12.33
N GLU A 212 16.74 -7.67 12.63
CA GLU A 212 17.70 -8.31 11.73
C GLU A 212 16.98 -8.99 10.57
N CYS A 213 15.82 -9.60 10.84
CA CYS A 213 14.97 -10.19 9.80
C CYS A 213 14.50 -9.11 8.82
N VAL A 214 14.01 -7.97 9.32
CA VAL A 214 13.57 -6.85 8.48
C VAL A 214 14.72 -6.25 7.66
N LEU A 215 15.91 -6.10 8.26
CA LEU A 215 17.11 -5.65 7.54
C LEU A 215 17.50 -6.63 6.42
N ALA A 216 17.47 -7.94 6.69
CA ALA A 216 17.72 -8.96 5.69
C ALA A 216 16.70 -8.90 4.54
N VAL A 217 15.43 -8.65 4.85
CA VAL A 217 14.39 -8.44 3.83
C VAL A 217 14.71 -7.23 2.95
N GLY A 218 15.14 -6.10 3.52
CA GLY A 218 15.57 -4.95 2.73
C GLY A 218 16.71 -5.29 1.76
N TYR A 219 17.71 -6.03 2.23
CA TYR A 219 18.82 -6.51 1.41
C TYR A 219 18.38 -7.42 0.25
N LEU A 220 17.43 -8.32 0.51
CA LEU A 220 16.88 -9.25 -0.48
C LEU A 220 15.99 -8.53 -1.50
N ILE A 221 15.07 -7.66 -1.06
CA ILE A 221 14.18 -6.90 -1.94
C ILE A 221 14.97 -6.14 -3.00
N ASN A 222 16.11 -5.55 -2.64
CA ASN A 222 16.94 -4.81 -3.59
C ASN A 222 17.60 -5.71 -4.65
N ARG A 223 17.73 -7.02 -4.40
CA ARG A 223 18.39 -7.98 -5.31
C ARG A 223 17.42 -8.87 -6.05
N LEU A 224 16.13 -8.83 -5.72
CA LEU A 224 15.10 -9.62 -6.38
C LEU A 224 14.54 -8.87 -7.60
N PRO A 225 14.15 -9.60 -8.66
CA PRO A 225 13.55 -8.99 -9.85
C PRO A 225 12.19 -8.36 -9.50
N CYS A 226 11.94 -7.15 -10.02
CA CYS A 226 10.71 -6.43 -9.77
C CYS A 226 9.88 -6.29 -11.04
N ARG A 227 8.60 -6.67 -11.00
CA ARG A 227 7.66 -6.51 -12.13
C ARG A 227 7.55 -5.05 -12.61
N LEU A 228 7.61 -4.09 -11.69
CA LEU A 228 7.54 -2.65 -12.00
C LEU A 228 8.81 -2.10 -12.69
N LEU A 229 9.86 -2.91 -12.78
CA LEU A 229 11.14 -2.61 -13.40
C LEU A 229 11.43 -3.53 -14.58
N ASN A 230 10.39 -4.09 -15.22
CA ASN A 230 10.53 -5.07 -16.29
C ASN A 230 11.43 -6.24 -15.89
N TYR A 231 11.23 -6.74 -14.66
CA TYR A 231 12.00 -7.82 -14.04
C TYR A 231 13.48 -7.52 -13.77
N LYS A 232 13.92 -6.26 -13.89
CA LYS A 232 15.20 -5.83 -13.32
C LYS A 232 15.11 -5.72 -11.80
N SER A 233 16.22 -5.93 -11.11
CA SER A 233 16.30 -5.70 -9.66
C SER A 233 16.51 -4.21 -9.35
N PRO A 234 16.04 -3.72 -8.19
CA PRO A 234 16.36 -2.35 -7.76
C PRO A 234 17.87 -2.05 -7.73
N TYR A 235 18.69 -3.05 -7.37
CA TYR A 235 20.14 -2.96 -7.40
C TYR A 235 20.69 -2.71 -8.81
N GLU A 236 20.15 -3.41 -9.83
CA GLU A 236 20.53 -3.18 -11.23
C GLU A 236 20.22 -1.77 -11.70
N ILE A 237 19.04 -1.23 -11.35
CA ILE A 237 18.68 0.13 -11.74
C ILE A 237 19.55 1.15 -11.02
N LEU A 238 19.80 0.93 -9.72
CA LEU A 238 20.53 1.88 -8.89
C LEU A 238 22.02 1.95 -9.21
N TYR A 239 22.67 0.80 -9.40
CA TYR A 239 24.12 0.71 -9.62
C TYR A 239 24.51 0.44 -11.06
N SER A 240 23.54 0.27 -11.98
CA SER A 240 23.79 -0.14 -13.37
C SER A 240 24.61 -1.43 -13.47
N LYS A 241 24.48 -2.34 -12.49
CA LYS A 241 25.25 -3.59 -12.38
C LYS A 241 24.38 -4.71 -11.82
N MET A 242 24.57 -5.95 -12.31
CA MET A 242 23.89 -7.11 -11.75
C MET A 242 24.28 -7.35 -10.28
N PRO A 243 23.32 -7.71 -9.41
CA PRO A 243 23.61 -8.10 -8.04
C PRO A 243 24.42 -9.40 -8.01
N CYS A 244 25.44 -9.43 -7.15
CA CYS A 244 26.18 -10.66 -6.89
C CYS A 244 25.44 -11.50 -5.84
N TYR A 245 25.14 -12.76 -6.18
CA TYR A 245 24.45 -13.70 -5.30
C TYR A 245 25.37 -14.68 -4.57
N THR A 246 26.68 -14.70 -4.88
CA THR A 246 27.62 -15.70 -4.31
C THR A 246 27.73 -15.62 -2.79
N ASN A 247 27.54 -14.42 -2.23
CA ASN A 247 27.66 -14.17 -0.80
C ASN A 247 26.34 -14.41 -0.05
N LEU A 248 25.25 -14.75 -0.74
CA LEU A 248 23.98 -15.04 -0.09
C LEU A 248 24.02 -16.41 0.57
N ARG A 249 23.59 -16.44 1.83
CA ARG A 249 23.43 -17.65 2.64
C ARG A 249 22.00 -17.73 3.14
N VAL A 250 21.57 -18.93 3.51
CA VAL A 250 20.29 -19.13 4.18
C VAL A 250 20.29 -18.34 5.48
N PHE A 251 19.26 -17.53 5.69
CA PHE A 251 19.16 -16.73 6.91
C PHE A 251 19.09 -17.65 8.13
N GLY A 252 19.96 -17.43 9.11
CA GLY A 252 20.09 -18.30 10.29
C GLY A 252 20.93 -19.57 10.08
N CYS A 253 21.65 -19.72 8.97
CA CYS A 253 22.56 -20.85 8.81
C CYS A 253 23.69 -20.83 9.86
N MET A 254 24.20 -22.02 10.21
CA MET A 254 25.38 -22.13 11.08
C MET A 254 26.58 -21.42 10.46
N CYS A 255 27.31 -20.68 11.29
CA CYS A 255 28.58 -20.06 10.92
C CYS A 255 29.60 -20.26 12.04
N TYR A 256 30.87 -20.33 11.66
CA TYR A 256 31.99 -20.34 12.60
C TYR A 256 32.51 -18.91 12.71
N ALA A 257 32.59 -18.38 13.93
CA ALA A 257 33.16 -17.08 14.22
C ALA A 257 34.53 -17.27 14.87
N HIS A 258 35.53 -16.54 14.38
CA HIS A 258 36.85 -16.52 15.01
C HIS A 258 36.85 -15.43 16.09
N ASP A 259 36.93 -15.81 17.36
CA ASP A 259 37.11 -14.86 18.45
C ASP A 259 38.56 -14.35 18.46
N LYS A 260 38.74 -13.04 18.26
CA LYS A 260 40.07 -12.40 18.27
C LYS A 260 40.49 -11.92 19.67
N ASN A 261 39.59 -11.99 20.64
CA ASN A 261 39.84 -11.51 22.00
C ASN A 261 40.43 -12.60 22.91
N VAL A 262 40.55 -13.83 22.42
CA VAL A 262 41.21 -14.91 23.14
C VAL A 262 42.73 -14.75 22.97
N LEU A 263 43.38 -14.17 23.97
CA LEU A 263 44.83 -14.36 24.20
C LEU A 263 45.03 -15.81 24.67
N GLY A 264 44.93 -16.77 23.76
CA GLY A 264 44.98 -18.18 24.14
C GLY A 264 45.10 -19.12 22.95
N ASP A 265 46.11 -19.98 23.04
CA ASP A 265 46.46 -21.18 22.26
C ASP A 265 45.72 -21.48 20.94
N LYS A 266 46.50 -21.81 19.90
CA LYS A 266 46.03 -22.19 18.56
C LYS A 266 45.09 -23.41 18.54
N PHE A 267 44.99 -24.14 19.64
CA PHE A 267 44.12 -25.30 19.82
C PHE A 267 42.94 -25.06 20.78
N ALA A 268 42.77 -23.85 21.32
CA ALA A 268 41.56 -23.49 22.05
C ALA A 268 40.38 -23.31 21.07
N PRO A 269 39.18 -23.79 21.40
CA PRO A 269 38.00 -23.72 20.54
C PRO A 269 37.52 -22.28 20.30
#